data_AF-A0A5N7IIK2-F1
#
_entry.id   AF-A0A5N7IIK2-F1
#
_cell.length_a   1.000
_cell.length_b   1.000
_cell.length_c   1.000
_cell.angle_alpha   90.00
_cell.angle_beta   90.00
_cell.angle_gamma   90.00
#
_symmetry.space_group_name_H-M   'P 1'
#
loop_
_entity.id
_entity.type
_entity.pdbx_description
1 polymer ?
#
loop_
_entity_poly.entity_id
_entity_poly.type
_entity_poly.pdbx_seq_one_letter_code
_entity_poly.pdbx_strand_id
1 'polypeptide(L)'
;MLNNFNNLDDIEIYKLLLQDRILNFPSRFWVNRIKEEAKHVAIKLLKYLIDERLKFNKEDVKTEVSKKFLTKYKLHTASKIFGRSDIRYIISAYPEAGYLPWQFKHDKVPQRYWTIEKNRIDALKYLFKVEIKWNIEDVKEKLTWSLLAENGLGSLHYYYSSLFRVIKAMYKIEISP
;
A
#
# COMPACT_ATOMS: atom_id res chain seq x y z
N MET A 1 -21.75 24.81 17.15
CA MET A 1 -22.91 23.88 17.16
C MET A 1 -22.39 22.47 17.34
N LEU A 2 -22.86 21.75 18.35
CA LEU A 2 -22.60 20.31 18.49
C LEU A 2 -23.43 19.60 17.42
N ASN A 3 -22.80 19.19 16.33
CA ASN A 3 -23.48 18.40 15.30
C ASN A 3 -23.85 17.04 15.92
N ASN A 4 -25.15 16.75 16.00
CA ASN A 4 -25.64 15.45 16.45
C ASN A 4 -25.54 14.45 15.28
N PHE A 5 -24.48 13.65 15.26
CA PHE A 5 -24.24 12.64 14.22
C PHE A 5 -24.90 11.29 14.50
N ASN A 6 -25.64 11.15 15.61
CA ASN A 6 -26.13 9.86 16.11
C ASN A 6 -27.14 9.16 15.18
N ASN A 7 -27.72 9.88 14.22
CA ASN A 7 -28.72 9.36 13.28
C ASN A 7 -28.16 9.12 11.88
N LEU A 8 -26.88 9.42 11.63
CA LEU A 8 -26.25 9.25 10.33
C LEU A 8 -25.51 7.92 10.24
N ASP A 9 -25.57 7.29 9.08
CA ASP A 9 -24.73 6.13 8.80
C ASP A 9 -23.26 6.53 8.52
N ASP A 10 -22.36 5.54 8.49
CA ASP A 10 -20.93 5.78 8.27
C ASP A 10 -20.60 6.47 6.94
N ILE A 11 -21.35 6.18 5.88
CA ILE A 11 -21.16 6.76 4.56
C ILE A 11 -21.68 8.18 4.53
N GLU A 12 -22.79 8.48 5.20
CA GLU A 12 -23.30 9.84 5.35
C GLU A 12 -22.30 10.72 6.11
N ILE A 13 -21.75 10.22 7.22
CA ILE A 13 -20.66 10.90 7.95
C ILE A 13 -19.47 11.12 7.02
N TYR A 14 -19.10 10.13 6.22
CA TYR A 14 -17.99 10.25 5.30
C TYR A 14 -18.26 11.22 4.14
N LYS A 15 -19.49 11.31 3.64
CA LYS A 15 -19.90 12.32 2.64
C LYS A 15 -19.73 13.73 3.20
N LEU A 16 -20.05 13.97 4.47
CA LEU A 16 -19.81 15.27 5.12
C LEU A 16 -18.32 15.63 5.16
N LEU A 17 -17.43 14.66 5.38
CA LEU A 17 -15.97 14.85 5.31
C LEU A 17 -15.51 15.22 3.90
N LEU A 18 -16.03 14.53 2.89
CA LEU A 18 -15.69 14.77 1.48
C LEU A 18 -16.24 16.09 0.92
N GLN A 19 -17.22 16.68 1.60
CA GLN A 19 -17.80 18.00 1.29
C GLN A 19 -17.22 19.10 2.18
N ASP A 20 -16.20 18.80 2.99
CA ASP A 20 -15.61 19.68 4.00
C ASP A 20 -16.64 20.33 4.96
N ARG A 21 -17.82 19.70 5.12
CA ARG A 21 -18.84 20.11 6.10
C ARG A 21 -18.39 19.82 7.53
N ILE A 22 -17.52 18.83 7.68
CA ILE A 22 -16.79 18.51 8.91
C ILE A 22 -15.34 18.22 8.55
N LEU A 23 -14.41 18.56 9.46
CA LEU A 23 -12.97 18.42 9.20
C LEU A 23 -12.43 17.02 9.51
N ASN A 24 -13.00 16.37 10.52
CA ASN A 24 -12.56 15.08 11.05
C ASN A 24 -13.77 14.18 11.30
N PHE A 25 -13.53 12.86 11.32
CA PHE A 25 -14.52 11.92 11.83
C PHE A 25 -15.00 12.37 13.22
N PRO A 26 -16.30 12.19 13.55
CA PRO A 26 -16.83 12.52 14.87
C PRO A 26 -15.99 11.92 16.00
N SER A 27 -16.02 12.59 17.15
CA SER A 27 -15.28 12.10 18.33
C SER A 27 -15.66 10.65 18.63
N ARG A 28 -14.64 9.82 18.89
CA ARG A 28 -14.77 8.39 19.19
C ARG A 28 -15.39 7.53 18.07
N PHE A 29 -15.56 8.04 16.85
CA PHE A 29 -16.10 7.30 15.70
C PHE A 29 -15.45 5.92 15.49
N TRP A 30 -14.12 5.86 15.59
CA TRP A 30 -13.36 4.60 15.45
C TRP A 30 -13.23 3.81 16.76
N VAL A 31 -13.32 4.46 17.93
CA VAL A 31 -12.98 3.89 19.24
C VAL A 31 -14.18 3.21 19.90
N ASN A 32 -15.39 3.67 19.60
CA ASN A 32 -16.63 3.07 20.13
C ASN A 32 -17.01 1.75 19.43
N ARG A 33 -16.18 1.29 18.48
CA ARG A 33 -16.42 0.07 17.70
C ARG A 33 -15.48 -1.02 18.17
N ILE A 34 -15.95 -2.27 18.14
CA ILE A 34 -15.03 -3.41 18.25
C ILE A 34 -14.11 -3.44 17.03
N LYS A 35 -12.92 -4.03 17.18
CA LYS A 35 -11.87 -3.98 16.14
C LYS A 35 -12.34 -4.47 14.76
N GLU A 36 -13.13 -5.54 14.72
CA GLU A 36 -13.59 -6.12 13.46
C GLU A 36 -14.63 -5.24 12.75
N GLU A 37 -15.53 -4.64 13.53
CA GLU A 37 -16.48 -3.64 13.04
C GLU A 37 -15.78 -2.40 12.50
N ALA A 38 -14.78 -1.88 13.23
CA ALA A 38 -13.99 -0.73 12.77
C ALA A 38 -13.27 -1.01 11.44
N LYS A 39 -12.75 -2.23 11.25
CA LYS A 39 -12.18 -2.64 9.96
C LYS A 39 -13.23 -2.70 8.86
N HIS A 40 -14.40 -3.29 9.15
CA HIS A 40 -15.48 -3.40 8.17
C HIS A 40 -15.93 -2.01 7.70
N VAL A 41 -16.13 -1.07 8.63
CA VAL A 41 -16.47 0.32 8.33
C VAL A 41 -15.36 0.97 7.50
N ALA A 42 -14.10 0.86 7.91
CA ALA A 42 -12.98 1.41 7.15
C ALA A 42 -12.97 0.89 5.70
N ILE A 43 -13.04 -0.43 5.51
CA ILE A 43 -13.10 -1.05 4.18
C ILE A 43 -14.29 -0.50 3.38
N LYS A 44 -15.48 -0.44 3.99
CA LYS A 44 -16.69 0.12 3.37
C LYS A 44 -16.47 1.55 2.88
N LEU A 45 -15.85 2.42 3.69
CA LEU A 45 -15.57 3.81 3.29
C LEU A 45 -14.56 3.91 2.14
N LEU A 46 -13.51 3.08 2.14
CA LEU A 46 -12.53 3.06 1.06
C LEU A 46 -13.14 2.55 -0.25
N LYS A 47 -13.97 1.51 -0.20
CA LYS A 47 -14.69 0.98 -1.38
C LYS A 47 -15.69 1.99 -1.93
N TYR A 48 -16.46 2.66 -1.07
CA TYR A 48 -17.34 3.75 -1.50
C TYR A 48 -16.57 4.86 -2.23
N LEU A 49 -15.41 5.28 -1.69
CA LEU A 49 -14.60 6.30 -2.34
C LEU A 49 -14.10 5.86 -3.72
N ILE A 50 -13.52 4.66 -3.80
CA ILE A 50 -12.83 4.16 -4.99
C ILE A 50 -13.83 3.67 -6.03
N ASP A 51 -14.76 2.81 -5.65
CA ASP A 51 -15.64 2.08 -6.57
C ASP A 51 -16.80 2.97 -7.04
N GLU A 52 -17.46 3.67 -6.11
CA GLU A 52 -18.68 4.43 -6.43
C GLU A 52 -18.37 5.86 -6.86
N ARG A 53 -17.50 6.55 -6.13
CA ARG A 53 -17.25 7.98 -6.33
C ARG A 53 -16.18 8.25 -7.40
N LEU A 54 -15.03 7.61 -7.31
CA LEU A 54 -13.90 7.84 -8.22
C LEU A 54 -13.87 6.88 -9.41
N LYS A 55 -14.51 5.71 -9.29
CA LYS A 55 -14.58 4.64 -10.29
C LYS A 55 -13.20 4.18 -10.77
N PHE A 56 -12.27 4.05 -9.84
CA PHE A 56 -10.91 3.61 -10.12
C PHE A 56 -10.88 2.13 -10.53
N ASN A 57 -10.09 1.83 -11.53
CA ASN A 57 -9.77 0.46 -11.91
C ASN A 57 -8.59 -0.08 -11.06
N LYS A 58 -8.21 -1.34 -11.30
CA LYS A 58 -7.12 -2.01 -10.57
C LYS A 58 -5.77 -1.29 -10.68
N GLU A 59 -5.46 -0.70 -11.83
CA GLU A 59 -4.22 0.04 -12.03
C GLU A 59 -4.25 1.36 -11.26
N ASP A 60 -5.35 2.11 -11.37
CA ASP A 60 -5.52 3.38 -10.66
C ASP A 60 -5.35 3.20 -9.14
N VAL A 61 -5.84 2.09 -8.58
CA VAL A 61 -5.65 1.78 -7.15
C VAL A 61 -4.16 1.63 -6.80
N LYS A 62 -3.37 0.97 -7.65
CA LYS A 62 -1.93 0.79 -7.39
C LYS A 62 -1.14 2.10 -7.48
N THR A 63 -1.50 2.97 -8.41
CA THR A 63 -0.74 4.20 -8.71
C THR A 63 -1.21 5.40 -7.88
N GLU A 64 -2.51 5.53 -7.65
CA GLU A 64 -3.09 6.72 -7.01
C GLU A 64 -3.29 6.56 -5.50
N VAL A 65 -3.68 5.37 -5.04
CA VAL A 65 -4.09 5.15 -3.64
C VAL A 65 -2.85 4.99 -2.76
N SER A 66 -2.34 6.14 -2.33
CA SER A 66 -1.19 6.29 -1.42
C SER A 66 -1.59 6.89 -0.07
N LYS A 67 -0.65 7.00 0.86
CA LYS A 67 -0.81 7.80 2.10
C LYS A 67 -1.31 9.23 1.83
N LYS A 68 -0.78 9.88 0.79
CA LYS A 68 -1.19 11.24 0.39
C LYS A 68 -2.65 11.25 -0.06
N PHE A 69 -3.05 10.26 -0.85
CA PHE A 69 -4.44 10.08 -1.28
C PHE A 69 -5.38 9.87 -0.08
N LEU A 70 -5.05 8.94 0.83
CA LEU A 70 -5.87 8.70 2.02
C LEU A 70 -5.95 9.93 2.92
N THR A 71 -4.90 10.76 2.97
CA THR A 71 -4.93 12.04 3.68
C THR A 71 -5.86 13.04 3.00
N LYS A 72 -5.72 13.21 1.67
CA LYS A 72 -6.58 14.08 0.84
C LYS A 72 -8.06 13.74 1.02
N TYR A 73 -8.41 12.45 0.98
CA TYR A 73 -9.78 11.97 1.12
C TYR A 73 -10.16 11.59 2.56
N LYS A 74 -9.46 12.15 3.56
CA LYS A 74 -9.78 12.08 4.99
C LYS A 74 -9.81 10.67 5.60
N LEU A 75 -9.31 9.64 4.92
CA LEU A 75 -9.25 8.25 5.39
C LEU A 75 -7.94 7.87 6.10
N HIS A 76 -6.97 8.78 6.22
CA HIS A 76 -5.70 8.51 6.91
C HIS A 76 -5.86 8.06 8.37
N THR A 77 -6.93 8.43 9.07
CA THR A 77 -7.19 7.95 10.43
C THR A 77 -7.58 6.47 10.46
N ALA A 78 -8.22 5.98 9.40
CA ALA A 78 -8.63 4.58 9.27
C ALA A 78 -7.41 3.64 9.15
N SER A 79 -6.30 4.09 8.57
CA SER A 79 -5.09 3.26 8.43
C SER A 79 -4.48 2.86 9.77
N LYS A 80 -4.78 3.57 10.87
CA LYS A 80 -4.40 3.16 12.24
C LYS A 80 -4.97 1.79 12.62
N ILE A 81 -6.18 1.46 12.13
CA ILE A 81 -6.84 0.16 12.35
C ILE A 81 -6.03 -0.97 11.69
N PHE A 82 -5.30 -0.65 10.63
CA PHE A 82 -4.44 -1.56 9.87
C PHE A 82 -2.97 -1.45 10.28
N GLY A 83 -2.69 -1.05 11.53
CA GLY A 83 -1.33 -0.95 12.03
C GLY A 83 -0.52 0.20 11.42
N ARG A 84 -1.21 1.29 11.02
CA ARG A 84 -0.63 2.45 10.31
C ARG A 84 0.03 2.06 8.99
N SER A 85 -0.53 1.06 8.31
CA SER A 85 -0.10 0.66 6.97
C SER A 85 -1.23 0.88 5.97
N ASP A 86 -1.02 1.87 5.11
CA ASP A 86 -1.95 2.24 4.04
C ASP A 86 -2.08 1.09 3.01
N ILE A 87 -0.96 0.44 2.65
CA ILE A 87 -0.96 -0.77 1.82
C ILE A 87 -1.78 -1.91 2.45
N ARG A 88 -1.65 -2.15 3.76
CA ARG A 88 -2.45 -3.20 4.43
C ARG A 88 -3.93 -2.86 4.39
N TYR A 89 -4.29 -1.60 4.53
CA TYR A 89 -5.66 -1.13 4.42
C TYR A 89 -6.22 -1.39 3.01
N ILE A 90 -5.48 -1.02 1.97
CA ILE A 90 -5.87 -1.23 0.56
C ILE A 90 -6.03 -2.73 0.25
N ILE A 91 -5.04 -3.55 0.60
CA ILE A 91 -5.09 -5.01 0.37
C ILE A 91 -6.26 -5.65 1.12
N SER A 92 -6.59 -5.15 2.31
CA SER A 92 -7.74 -5.64 3.08
C SER A 92 -9.08 -5.27 2.46
N ALA A 93 -9.15 -4.17 1.69
CA ALA A 93 -10.36 -3.75 0.99
C ALA A 93 -10.60 -4.49 -0.33
N TYR A 94 -9.52 -4.97 -0.96
CA TYR A 94 -9.53 -5.67 -2.26
C TYR A 94 -8.70 -6.97 -2.24
N PRO A 95 -9.04 -7.95 -1.37
CA PRO A 95 -8.32 -9.23 -1.34
C PRO A 95 -8.37 -9.96 -2.69
N GLU A 96 -9.48 -9.84 -3.42
CA GLU A 96 -9.71 -10.44 -4.74
C GLU A 96 -8.79 -9.90 -5.84
N ALA A 97 -8.26 -8.68 -5.66
CA ALA A 97 -7.36 -8.07 -6.64
C ALA A 97 -5.96 -8.66 -6.61
N GLY A 98 -5.57 -9.36 -5.52
CA GLY A 98 -4.26 -9.98 -5.40
C GLY A 98 -3.10 -8.99 -5.45
N TYR A 99 -3.28 -7.78 -4.91
CA TYR A 99 -2.21 -6.78 -4.86
C TYR A 99 -1.02 -7.27 -4.04
N LEU A 100 0.17 -7.02 -4.57
CA LEU A 100 1.44 -7.27 -3.90
C LEU A 100 1.91 -5.97 -3.24
N PRO A 101 2.38 -5.99 -1.98
CA PRO A 101 2.76 -4.77 -1.26
C PRO A 101 3.76 -3.87 -2.00
N TRP A 102 4.66 -4.44 -2.79
CA TRP A 102 5.67 -3.68 -3.54
C TRP A 102 5.17 -3.04 -4.82
N GLN A 103 3.92 -3.29 -5.24
CA GLN A 103 3.33 -2.65 -6.41
C GLN A 103 2.93 -1.19 -6.15
N PHE A 104 2.76 -0.78 -4.88
CA PHE A 104 2.39 0.58 -4.48
C PHE A 104 3.63 1.48 -4.39
N LYS A 105 4.14 1.94 -5.54
CA LYS A 105 5.43 2.67 -5.66
C LYS A 105 5.53 3.93 -4.79
N HIS A 106 4.40 4.57 -4.47
CA HIS A 106 4.35 5.81 -3.70
C HIS A 106 4.16 5.61 -2.19
N ASP A 107 4.09 4.37 -1.72
CA ASP A 107 3.93 4.04 -0.31
C ASP A 107 5.00 3.09 0.21
N LYS A 108 5.17 3.09 1.54
CA LYS A 108 6.08 2.17 2.21
C LYS A 108 5.35 0.88 2.52
N VAL A 109 5.94 -0.25 2.13
CA VAL A 109 5.50 -1.58 2.57
C VAL A 109 5.36 -1.64 4.10
N PRO A 110 4.55 -2.56 4.65
CA PRO A 110 4.38 -2.71 6.09
C PRO A 110 5.72 -2.82 6.84
N GLN A 111 5.74 -2.39 8.10
CA GLN A 111 6.94 -2.51 8.93
C GLN A 111 7.42 -3.97 8.99
N ARG A 112 8.75 -4.17 8.94
CA ARG A 112 9.41 -5.49 8.90
C ARG A 112 9.09 -6.34 7.67
N TYR A 113 8.34 -5.84 6.69
CA TYR A 113 8.03 -6.60 5.48
C TYR A 113 9.29 -7.07 4.74
N TRP A 114 10.28 -6.19 4.63
CA TRP A 114 11.55 -6.51 3.98
C TRP A 114 12.52 -7.32 4.85
N THR A 115 12.25 -7.61 6.12
CA THR A 115 13.14 -8.49 6.89
C THR A 115 13.05 -9.94 6.41
N ILE A 116 11.92 -10.32 5.80
CA ILE A 116 11.70 -11.63 5.20
C ILE A 116 12.37 -11.67 3.83
N GLU A 117 13.39 -12.51 3.67
CA GLU A 117 14.15 -12.63 2.42
C GLU A 117 13.28 -13.01 1.23
N LYS A 118 12.35 -13.94 1.43
CA LYS A 118 11.40 -14.36 0.38
C LYS A 118 10.66 -13.16 -0.23
N ASN A 119 10.22 -12.20 0.59
CA ASN A 119 9.53 -11.00 0.09
C ASN A 119 10.44 -10.17 -0.81
N ARG A 120 11.71 -9.98 -0.42
CA ARG A 120 12.70 -9.24 -1.21
C ARG A 120 12.93 -9.93 -2.57
N ILE A 121 13.15 -11.25 -2.54
CA ILE A 121 13.36 -12.07 -3.75
C ILE A 121 12.14 -12.03 -4.67
N ASP A 122 10.94 -12.21 -4.13
CA ASP A 122 9.70 -12.22 -4.91
C ASP A 122 9.44 -10.85 -5.56
N ALA A 123 9.69 -9.76 -4.83
CA ALA A 123 9.57 -8.41 -5.37
C ALA A 123 10.55 -8.14 -6.52
N LEU A 124 11.82 -8.53 -6.35
CA LEU A 124 12.84 -8.41 -7.39
C LEU A 124 12.50 -9.27 -8.61
N LYS A 125 12.11 -10.53 -8.41
CA LYS A 125 11.70 -11.43 -9.50
C LYS A 125 10.47 -10.90 -10.23
N TYR A 126 9.49 -10.36 -9.51
CA TYR A 126 8.32 -9.74 -10.10
C TYR A 126 8.72 -8.57 -10.98
N LEU A 127 9.55 -7.65 -10.48
CA LEU A 127 10.03 -6.49 -11.26
C LEU A 127 10.70 -6.94 -12.56
N PHE A 128 11.68 -7.83 -12.49
CA PHE A 128 12.45 -8.18 -13.69
C PHE A 128 11.72 -9.13 -14.63
N LYS A 129 10.89 -10.06 -14.14
CA LYS A 129 10.22 -11.04 -15.01
C LYS A 129 8.87 -10.56 -15.55
N VAL A 130 8.14 -9.76 -14.77
CA VAL A 130 6.75 -9.40 -15.09
C VAL A 130 6.68 -7.97 -15.61
N GLU A 131 7.24 -7.01 -14.86
CA GLU A 131 7.12 -5.58 -15.19
C GLU A 131 8.07 -5.18 -16.32
N ILE A 132 9.38 -5.43 -16.14
CA ILE A 132 10.42 -4.98 -17.08
C ILE A 132 10.74 -6.08 -18.12
N LYS A 133 10.48 -7.36 -17.79
CA LYS A 133 10.72 -8.54 -18.64
C LYS A 133 12.17 -8.70 -19.12
N TRP A 134 13.12 -8.39 -18.25
CA TRP A 134 14.55 -8.61 -18.46
C TRP A 134 14.97 -10.06 -18.23
N ASN A 135 15.93 -10.50 -19.05
CA ASN A 135 16.64 -11.75 -18.80
C ASN A 135 17.79 -11.55 -17.78
N ILE A 136 18.53 -12.61 -17.46
CA ILE A 136 19.61 -12.53 -16.46
C ILE A 136 20.79 -11.64 -16.90
N GLU A 137 21.13 -11.62 -18.18
CA GLU A 137 22.22 -10.78 -18.70
C GLU A 137 21.84 -9.30 -18.67
N ASP A 138 20.59 -8.97 -19.05
CA ASP A 138 20.06 -7.62 -18.87
C ASP A 138 20.13 -7.16 -17.42
N VAL A 139 19.75 -8.03 -16.46
CA VAL A 139 19.84 -7.69 -15.04
C VAL A 139 21.29 -7.48 -14.61
N LYS A 140 22.24 -8.30 -15.06
CA LYS A 140 23.66 -8.12 -14.71
C LYS A 140 24.24 -6.81 -15.24
N GLU A 141 23.87 -6.42 -16.46
CA GLU A 141 24.42 -5.24 -17.13
C GLU A 141 23.74 -3.94 -16.70
N LYS A 142 22.43 -3.96 -16.47
CA LYS A 142 21.61 -2.73 -16.39
C LYS A 142 21.02 -2.47 -15.00
N LEU A 143 21.17 -3.41 -14.05
CA LEU A 143 20.68 -3.22 -12.68
C LEU A 143 21.43 -2.05 -12.02
N THR A 144 20.68 -1.08 -11.52
CA THR A 144 21.18 0.03 -10.71
C THR A 144 20.33 0.24 -9.46
N TRP A 145 20.88 0.93 -8.45
CA TRP A 145 20.08 1.32 -7.28
C TRP A 145 18.98 2.32 -7.64
N SER A 146 19.21 3.21 -8.63
CA SER A 146 18.18 4.14 -9.11
C SER A 146 17.00 3.40 -9.73
N LEU A 147 17.24 2.38 -10.57
CA LEU A 147 16.19 1.54 -11.15
C LEU A 147 15.33 0.88 -10.06
N LEU A 148 15.95 0.35 -9.00
CA LEU A 148 15.21 -0.21 -7.87
C LEU A 148 14.40 0.86 -7.13
N ALA A 149 14.96 2.06 -6.93
CA ALA A 149 14.28 3.17 -6.25
C ALA A 149 13.05 3.66 -7.04
N GLU A 150 13.20 3.85 -8.35
CA GLU A 150 12.12 4.25 -9.27
C GLU A 150 10.98 3.23 -9.31
N ASN A 151 11.27 1.97 -8.98
CA ASN A 151 10.30 0.89 -8.92
C ASN A 151 9.86 0.53 -7.49
N GLY A 152 10.06 1.43 -6.52
CA GLY A 152 9.57 1.24 -5.15
C GLY A 152 10.36 0.23 -4.31
N LEU A 153 11.49 -0.27 -4.82
CA LEU A 153 12.37 -1.23 -4.16
C LEU A 153 13.65 -0.58 -3.61
N GLY A 154 13.73 0.75 -3.58
CA GLY A 154 14.92 1.49 -3.14
C GLY A 154 15.37 1.14 -1.73
N SER A 155 14.45 0.81 -0.81
CA SER A 155 14.80 0.40 0.57
C SER A 155 15.50 -0.96 0.66
N LEU A 156 15.62 -1.71 -0.43
CA LEU A 156 16.36 -2.98 -0.42
C LEU A 156 17.86 -2.80 -0.21
N HIS A 157 18.41 -1.59 -0.40
CA HIS A 157 19.82 -1.30 -0.09
C HIS A 157 20.18 -1.52 1.38
N TYR A 158 19.21 -1.46 2.31
CA TYR A 158 19.45 -1.80 3.72
C TYR A 158 19.71 -3.29 3.96
N TYR A 159 19.35 -4.15 3.00
CA TYR A 159 19.43 -5.62 3.13
C TYR A 159 20.47 -6.25 2.21
N TYR A 160 20.94 -5.52 1.21
CA TYR A 160 21.97 -5.97 0.28
C TYR A 160 23.07 -4.91 0.20
N SER A 161 24.28 -5.28 0.60
CA SER A 161 25.43 -4.36 0.61
C SER A 161 25.91 -3.95 -0.77
N SER A 162 25.49 -4.64 -1.83
CA SER A 162 25.79 -4.30 -3.23
C SER A 162 24.76 -4.88 -4.19
N LEU A 163 24.68 -4.33 -5.40
CA LEU A 163 23.84 -4.87 -6.49
C LEU A 163 24.28 -6.30 -6.87
N PHE A 164 25.56 -6.61 -6.73
CA PHE A 164 26.04 -7.99 -6.88
C PHE A 164 25.38 -8.95 -5.87
N ARG A 165 25.19 -8.55 -4.61
CA ARG A 165 24.47 -9.36 -3.61
C ARG A 165 22.99 -9.53 -3.95
N VAL A 166 22.37 -8.54 -4.59
CA VAL A 166 21.00 -8.64 -5.11
C VAL A 166 20.92 -9.74 -6.17
N ILE A 167 21.80 -9.70 -7.18
CA ILE A 167 21.86 -10.68 -8.26
C ILE A 167 22.13 -12.09 -7.69
N LYS A 168 23.13 -12.21 -6.81
CA LYS A 168 23.46 -13.47 -6.15
C LYS A 168 22.26 -14.08 -5.43
N ALA A 169 21.52 -13.26 -4.68
CA ALA A 169 20.34 -13.72 -3.95
C ALA A 169 19.21 -14.17 -4.89
N MET A 170 18.93 -13.41 -5.96
CA MET A 170 17.85 -13.72 -6.91
C MET A 170 18.04 -15.03 -7.66
N TYR A 171 19.27 -15.29 -8.13
CA TYR A 171 19.59 -16.40 -9.03
C TYR A 171 20.31 -17.56 -8.34
N LYS A 172 20.54 -17.46 -7.02
CA LYS A 172 21.30 -18.44 -6.23
C LYS A 172 22.64 -18.81 -6.89
N ILE A 173 23.32 -17.82 -7.46
CA ILE A 173 24.62 -18.04 -8.11
C ILE A 173 25.63 -18.35 -7.01
N GLU A 174 26.13 -19.58 -6.99
CA GLU A 174 27.32 -19.92 -6.23
C GLU A 174 28.52 -19.31 -6.94
N ILE A 175 29.30 -18.50 -6.23
CA ILE A 175 30.67 -18.21 -6.67
C ILE A 175 31.53 -18.74 -5.54
N SER A 176 32.28 -19.80 -5.85
CA SER A 176 33.38 -20.27 -5.02
C SER A 176 34.42 -19.14 -4.88
N PRO A 177 35.18 -19.07 -3.77
CA PRO A 177 36.21 -18.07 -3.55
C PRO A 177 37.19 -17.93 -4.73
#